data_AF-A0A9W8TH38-F1
#
_entry.id   AF-A0A9W8TH38-F1
#
_cell.length_a   1.000
_cell.length_b   1.000
_cell.length_c   1.000
_cell.angle_alpha   90.00
_cell.angle_beta   90.00
_cell.angle_gamma   90.00
#
_symmetry.space_group_name_H-M   'P 1'
#
loop_
_entity.id
_entity.type
_entity.pdbx_description
1 polymer ?
#
loop_
_entity_poly.entity_id
_entity_poly.type
_entity_poly.pdbx_seq_one_letter_code
_entity_poly.pdbx_strand_id
1 'polypeptide(L)'
;MTSLFELPDDLLASLIASFPCREAQINALTTLVHPRIAPCRNLVVHGTEATGKSAIVNELLETLRTHSPSELNYAIVKSAECVTARHFFERTVGLVGDALQNEAAPSRCETLAALTAELTKTLKHVEGDSRSRFVLVFDGIDRQRDAPPTLLPALARLSEIVSPT
;
A
#
# COMPACT_ATOMS: atom_id res chain seq x y z
N MET A 1 1.14 33.54 3.15
CA MET A 1 0.97 32.47 2.15
C MET A 1 0.96 31.17 2.92
N THR A 2 -0.24 30.64 3.21
CA THR A 2 -0.42 29.36 3.89
C THR A 2 0.20 28.27 3.01
N SER A 3 1.18 27.52 3.53
CA SER A 3 1.75 26.41 2.77
C SER A 3 0.62 25.43 2.48
N LEU A 4 0.43 25.08 1.20
CA LEU A 4 -0.55 24.10 0.77
C LEU A 4 -0.20 22.69 1.28
N PHE A 5 0.98 22.53 1.87
CA PHE A 5 1.55 21.27 2.31
C PHE A 5 2.36 21.53 3.57
N GLU A 6 1.93 20.96 4.68
CA GLU A 6 2.74 20.81 5.89
C GLU A 6 3.15 19.34 5.89
N LEU A 7 4.18 19.04 5.10
CA LEU A 7 4.88 17.78 5.22
C LEU A 7 5.63 17.84 6.56
N PRO A 8 5.73 16.74 7.30
CA PRO A 8 6.61 16.69 8.46
C PRO A 8 8.07 16.72 7.99
N ASP A 9 8.56 17.92 7.68
CA ASP A 9 9.86 18.16 7.06
C ASP A 9 10.99 17.56 7.89
N ASP A 10 10.88 17.60 9.22
CA ASP A 10 11.84 16.98 10.14
C ASP A 10 11.89 15.44 10.01
N LEU A 11 10.72 14.80 9.83
CA LEU A 11 10.64 13.34 9.66
C LEU A 11 11.19 12.92 8.30
N LEU A 12 10.89 13.68 7.24
CA LEU A 12 11.44 13.44 5.91
C LEU A 12 12.96 13.67 5.89
N ALA A 13 13.45 14.70 6.57
CA ALA A 13 14.89 14.95 6.70
C ALA A 13 15.60 13.78 7.38
N SER A 14 15.01 13.20 8.44
CA SER A 14 15.53 12.00 9.09
C SER A 14 15.56 10.78 8.15
N LEU A 15 14.50 10.59 7.36
CA LEU A 15 14.43 9.53 6.36
C LEU A 15 15.50 9.70 5.28
N ILE A 16 15.67 10.92 4.76
CA ILE A 16 16.69 11.25 3.76
C ILE A 16 18.10 11.04 4.30
N ALA A 17 18.34 11.39 5.57
CA ALA A 17 19.61 11.12 6.24
C ALA A 17 19.91 9.61 6.37
N SER A 18 18.86 8.80 6.60
CA SER A 18 18.97 7.34 6.72
C SER A 18 19.18 6.64 5.37
N PHE A 19 18.71 7.24 4.27
CA PHE A 19 18.85 6.73 2.91
C PHE A 19 19.58 7.74 2.00
N PRO A 20 20.91 7.84 2.11
CA PRO A 20 21.69 8.80 1.34
C PRO A 20 21.52 8.58 -0.17
N CYS A 21 21.57 9.66 -0.93
CA CYS A 21 21.39 9.67 -2.40
C CYS A 21 20.01 9.19 -2.89
N ARG A 22 18.98 9.18 -2.01
CA ARG A 22 17.60 8.80 -2.33
C ARG A 22 16.57 9.92 -2.14
N GLU A 23 17.03 11.15 -1.91
CA GLU A 23 16.19 12.31 -1.64
C GLU A 23 15.10 12.53 -2.71
N ALA A 24 15.47 12.51 -3.99
CA ALA A 24 14.51 12.70 -5.08
C ALA A 24 13.42 11.61 -5.10
N GLN A 25 13.79 10.35 -4.85
CA GLN A 25 12.85 9.22 -4.80
C GLN A 25 11.95 9.30 -3.58
N ILE A 26 12.49 9.67 -2.42
CA ILE A 26 11.74 9.86 -1.18
C ILE A 26 10.71 10.98 -1.38
N ASN A 27 11.14 12.15 -1.84
CA ASN A 27 10.24 13.29 -2.06
C ASN A 27 9.14 12.99 -3.09
N ALA A 28 9.47 12.30 -4.19
CA ALA A 28 8.49 11.86 -5.17
C ALA A 28 7.49 10.86 -4.56
N LEU A 29 7.98 9.84 -3.84
CA LEU A 29 7.13 8.83 -3.22
C LEU A 29 6.21 9.44 -2.17
N THR A 30 6.73 10.32 -1.31
CA THR A 30 5.95 11.06 -0.32
C THR A 30 4.83 11.84 -0.98
N THR A 31 5.13 12.57 -2.07
CA THR A 31 4.14 13.37 -2.80
C THR A 31 3.00 12.52 -3.35
N LEU A 32 3.31 11.32 -3.87
CA LEU A 32 2.32 10.43 -4.50
C LEU A 32 1.47 9.66 -3.46
N VAL A 33 2.01 9.45 -2.26
CA VAL A 33 1.36 8.62 -1.21
C VAL A 33 0.61 9.47 -0.18
N HIS A 34 1.03 10.72 0.06
CA HIS A 34 0.50 11.57 1.14
C HIS A 34 -1.05 11.67 1.13
N PRO A 35 -1.74 11.42 2.27
CA PRO A 35 -3.21 11.37 2.34
C PRO A 35 -3.92 12.60 1.79
N ARG A 36 -3.32 13.78 1.98
CA ARG A 36 -3.88 15.10 1.62
C ARG A 36 -3.64 15.54 0.17
N ILE A 37 -2.92 14.76 -0.63
CA ILE A 37 -2.65 15.06 -2.05
C ILE A 37 -3.60 14.24 -2.93
N ALA A 38 -3.82 14.63 -4.19
CA ALA A 38 -4.61 13.85 -5.14
C ALA A 38 -4.14 12.37 -5.16
N PRO A 39 -5.05 11.40 -4.97
CA PRO A 39 -4.65 10.00 -4.80
C PRO A 39 -4.12 9.41 -6.09
N CYS A 40 -2.91 8.85 -6.03
CA CYS A 40 -2.40 7.97 -7.08
C CYS A 40 -2.95 6.57 -6.86
N ARG A 41 -3.79 6.10 -7.80
CA ARG A 41 -4.47 4.80 -7.70
C ARG A 41 -3.52 3.61 -7.82
N ASN A 42 -2.51 3.73 -8.67
CA ASN A 42 -1.48 2.71 -8.88
C ASN A 42 -0.11 3.36 -8.92
N LEU A 43 0.84 2.76 -8.22
CA LEU A 43 2.23 3.18 -8.20
C LEU A 43 3.15 1.97 -8.38
N VAL A 44 4.14 2.10 -9.26
CA VAL A 44 5.14 1.06 -9.51
C VAL A 44 6.51 1.57 -9.09
N VAL A 45 7.06 1.01 -8.02
CA VAL A 45 8.43 1.29 -7.55
C VAL A 45 9.35 0.20 -8.12
N HIS A 46 10.15 0.55 -9.13
CA HIS A 46 11.00 -0.40 -9.84
C HIS A 46 12.49 -0.10 -9.68
N GLY A 47 13.33 -1.10 -9.97
CA GLY A 47 14.79 -1.01 -9.89
C GLY A 47 15.40 -2.37 -9.57
N THR A 48 16.71 -2.52 -9.75
CA THR A 48 17.43 -3.78 -9.48
C THR A 48 17.28 -4.24 -8.03
N GLU A 49 17.54 -5.52 -7.77
CA GLU A 49 17.58 -6.06 -6.41
C GLU A 49 18.58 -5.28 -5.52
N ALA A 50 18.33 -5.27 -4.21
CA ALA A 50 19.17 -4.62 -3.20
C ALA A 50 19.36 -3.10 -3.35
N THR A 51 18.50 -2.41 -4.12
CA THR A 51 18.54 -0.94 -4.24
C THR A 51 17.87 -0.17 -3.11
N GLY A 52 17.31 -0.87 -2.12
CA GLY A 52 16.66 -0.28 -0.94
C GLY A 52 15.19 0.07 -1.10
N LYS A 53 14.54 -0.31 -2.22
CA LYS A 53 13.13 0.03 -2.52
C LYS A 53 12.18 -0.37 -1.38
N SER A 54 12.21 -1.63 -0.96
CA SER A 54 11.32 -2.15 0.09
C SER A 54 11.58 -1.48 1.44
N ALA A 55 12.85 -1.18 1.76
CA ALA A 55 13.21 -0.49 3.00
C ALA A 55 12.69 0.96 3.02
N ILE A 56 12.88 1.70 1.92
CA ILE A 56 12.40 3.09 1.80
C ILE A 56 10.87 3.15 1.87
N VAL A 57 10.18 2.24 1.16
CA VAL A 57 8.70 2.20 1.16
C VAL A 57 8.16 1.87 2.55
N ASN A 58 8.73 0.88 3.24
CA ASN A 58 8.33 0.53 4.61
C ASN A 58 8.51 1.71 5.56
N GLU A 59 9.72 2.27 5.62
CA GLU A 59 10.05 3.35 6.57
C GLU A 59 9.21 4.60 6.30
N LEU A 60 8.98 4.94 5.03
CA LEU A 60 8.13 6.08 4.67
C LEU A 60 6.68 5.87 5.11
N LEU A 61 6.10 4.70 4.83
CA LEU A 61 4.71 4.41 5.21
C LEU A 61 4.54 4.39 6.73
N GLU A 62 5.50 3.84 7.45
CA GLU A 62 5.54 3.86 8.92
C GLU A 62 5.65 5.29 9.46
N THR A 63 6.53 6.11 8.88
CA THR A 63 6.68 7.53 9.23
C THR A 63 5.37 8.29 9.03
N LEU A 64 4.72 8.14 7.87
CA LEU A 64 3.46 8.81 7.56
C LEU A 64 2.30 8.30 8.43
N ARG A 65 2.23 7.00 8.70
CA ARG A 65 1.25 6.38 9.61
C ARG A 65 1.39 6.91 11.03
N THR A 66 2.62 7.09 11.50
CA THR A 66 2.92 7.59 12.85
C THR A 66 2.54 9.06 12.98
N HIS A 67 2.80 9.85 11.94
CA HIS A 67 2.43 11.27 11.90
C HIS A 67 0.91 11.49 11.79
N SER A 68 0.20 10.63 11.05
CA SER A 68 -1.24 10.80 10.79
C SER A 68 -1.98 9.48 10.88
N PRO A 69 -2.16 8.93 12.10
CA PRO A 69 -2.68 7.58 12.31
C PRO A 69 -4.14 7.40 11.89
N SER A 70 -4.91 8.48 11.82
CA SER A 70 -6.30 8.43 11.34
C SER A 70 -6.41 8.65 9.82
N GLU A 71 -5.40 9.26 9.20
CA GLU A 71 -5.45 9.64 7.77
C GLU A 71 -4.80 8.59 6.85
N LEU A 72 -3.89 7.76 7.37
CA LEU A 72 -3.21 6.73 6.59
C LEU A 72 -3.26 5.38 7.30
N ASN A 73 -3.65 4.35 6.57
CA ASN A 73 -3.46 2.95 6.91
C ASN A 73 -2.73 2.26 5.77
N TYR A 74 -1.97 1.21 6.06
CA TYR A 74 -1.27 0.49 5.00
C TYR A 74 -1.10 -0.99 5.35
N ALA A 75 -0.94 -1.81 4.31
CA ALA A 75 -0.58 -3.21 4.43
C ALA A 75 0.48 -3.57 3.38
N ILE A 76 1.47 -4.37 3.78
CA ILE A 76 2.59 -4.76 2.92
C ILE A 76 2.60 -6.27 2.77
N VAL A 77 2.26 -6.72 1.56
CA VAL A 77 2.21 -8.12 1.18
C VAL A 77 3.53 -8.48 0.52
N LYS A 78 4.31 -9.36 1.14
CA LYS A 78 5.53 -9.90 0.55
C LYS A 78 5.18 -11.04 -0.41
N SER A 79 5.16 -10.74 -1.69
CA SER A 79 4.74 -11.68 -2.74
C SER A 79 5.65 -12.91 -2.80
N ALA A 80 6.95 -12.75 -2.51
CA ALA A 80 7.91 -13.85 -2.45
C ALA A 80 7.63 -14.88 -1.34
N GLU A 81 6.92 -14.49 -0.27
CA GLU A 81 6.50 -15.40 0.81
C GLU A 81 5.22 -16.17 0.43
N CYS A 82 4.53 -15.74 -0.64
CA CYS A 82 3.27 -16.30 -1.09
C CYS A 82 3.48 -17.38 -2.15
N VAL A 83 3.57 -18.65 -1.71
CA VAL A 83 3.85 -19.80 -2.58
C VAL A 83 2.79 -20.03 -3.67
N THR A 84 1.53 -19.71 -3.42
CA THR A 84 0.42 -19.92 -4.37
C THR A 84 -0.43 -18.66 -4.50
N ALA A 85 -1.17 -18.53 -5.61
CA ALA A 85 -2.14 -17.43 -5.80
C ALA A 85 -3.18 -17.37 -4.67
N ARG A 86 -3.67 -18.53 -4.22
CA ARG A 86 -4.56 -18.63 -3.06
C ARG A 86 -3.92 -18.05 -1.79
N HIS A 87 -2.69 -18.49 -1.47
CA HIS A 87 -1.99 -17.99 -0.30
C HIS A 87 -1.78 -16.47 -0.38
N PHE A 88 -1.44 -15.96 -1.56
CA PHE A 88 -1.34 -14.52 -1.79
C PHE A 88 -2.65 -13.77 -1.52
N PHE A 89 -3.78 -14.28 -1.99
CA PHE A 89 -5.08 -13.65 -1.75
C PHE A 89 -5.49 -13.70 -0.28
N GLU A 90 -5.40 -14.86 0.37
CA GLU A 90 -5.73 -15.03 1.80
C GLU A 90 -4.82 -14.14 2.67
N ARG A 91 -3.51 -14.08 2.35
CA ARG A 91 -2.54 -13.23 3.06
C ARG A 91 -2.84 -11.75 2.87
N THR A 92 -3.25 -11.35 1.67
CA THR A 92 -3.63 -9.96 1.38
C THR A 92 -4.85 -9.54 2.21
N VAL A 93 -5.92 -10.34 2.23
CA VAL A 93 -7.12 -10.05 3.03
C VAL A 93 -6.78 -9.99 4.52
N GLY A 94 -6.00 -10.96 5.02
CA GLY A 94 -5.58 -10.99 6.43
C GLY A 94 -4.81 -9.74 6.84
N LEU A 95 -3.78 -9.35 6.08
CA LEU A 95 -2.97 -8.17 6.39
C LEU A 95 -3.78 -6.85 6.30
N VAL A 96 -4.74 -6.76 5.38
CA VAL A 96 -5.65 -5.60 5.30
C VAL A 96 -6.61 -5.57 6.49
N GLY A 97 -7.14 -6.72 6.91
CA GLY A 97 -7.96 -6.84 8.11
C GLY A 97 -7.20 -6.43 9.37
N ASP A 98 -5.99 -6.94 9.55
CA ASP A 98 -5.09 -6.60 10.67
C ASP A 98 -4.79 -5.10 10.70
N ALA A 99 -4.46 -4.49 9.56
CA ALA A 99 -4.13 -3.07 9.45
C ALA A 99 -5.33 -2.15 9.79
N LEU A 100 -6.56 -2.64 9.59
CA LEU A 100 -7.79 -1.91 9.87
C LEU A 100 -8.42 -2.30 11.22
N GLN A 101 -7.78 -3.17 12.00
CA GLN A 101 -8.33 -3.72 13.24
C GLN A 101 -9.73 -4.32 13.06
N ASN A 102 -9.98 -4.91 11.89
CA ASN A 102 -11.25 -5.54 11.57
C ASN A 102 -11.20 -6.99 12.04
N GLU A 103 -11.84 -7.27 13.18
CA GLU A 103 -11.95 -8.59 13.82
C GLU A 103 -12.76 -9.62 12.99
N ALA A 104 -13.12 -9.31 11.74
CA ALA A 104 -13.76 -10.26 10.84
C ALA A 104 -12.81 -11.44 10.57
N ALA A 105 -13.30 -12.66 10.84
CA ALA A 105 -12.53 -13.87 10.60
C ALA A 105 -12.04 -13.93 9.14
N PRO A 106 -10.80 -14.41 8.88
CA PRO A 106 -10.25 -14.47 7.54
C PRO A 106 -11.18 -15.29 6.65
N SER A 107 -11.75 -14.62 5.66
CA SER A 107 -12.64 -15.24 4.68
C SER A 107 -11.82 -16.09 3.71
N ARG A 108 -12.37 -17.24 3.32
CA ARG A 108 -11.74 -18.14 2.36
C ARG A 108 -11.64 -17.45 1.01
N CYS A 109 -10.44 -17.01 0.64
CA CYS A 109 -10.21 -16.20 -0.55
C CYS A 109 -9.40 -16.98 -1.61
N GLU A 110 -10.10 -17.70 -2.48
CA GLU A 110 -9.45 -18.58 -3.47
C GLU A 110 -9.31 -17.95 -4.86
N THR A 111 -10.05 -16.88 -5.12
CA THR A 111 -10.09 -16.23 -6.43
C THR A 111 -9.86 -14.73 -6.30
N LEU A 112 -9.42 -14.11 -7.39
CA LEU A 112 -9.33 -12.66 -7.49
C LEU A 112 -10.70 -11.98 -7.26
N ALA A 113 -11.79 -12.56 -7.76
CA ALA A 113 -13.12 -12.01 -7.54
C ALA A 113 -13.51 -12.00 -6.05
N ALA A 114 -13.16 -13.08 -5.33
CA ALA A 114 -13.33 -13.14 -3.88
C ALA A 114 -12.45 -12.09 -3.18
N LEU A 115 -11.20 -11.92 -3.61
CA LEU A 115 -10.30 -10.88 -3.08
C LEU A 115 -10.93 -9.50 -3.23
N THR A 116 -11.41 -9.16 -4.43
CA THR A 116 -12.04 -7.87 -4.70
C THR A 116 -13.25 -7.65 -3.80
N ALA A 117 -14.14 -8.65 -3.69
CA ALA A 117 -15.34 -8.54 -2.87
C ALA A 117 -15.02 -8.33 -1.38
N GLU A 118 -14.04 -9.06 -0.87
CA GLU A 118 -13.60 -8.94 0.53
C GLU A 118 -12.90 -7.61 0.79
N LEU A 119 -12.00 -7.16 -0.11
CA LEU A 119 -11.38 -5.84 0.01
C LEU A 119 -12.42 -4.71 -0.05
N THR A 120 -13.39 -4.76 -0.97
CA THR A 120 -14.49 -3.79 -1.01
C THR A 120 -15.29 -3.79 0.29
N LYS A 121 -15.58 -4.95 0.88
CA LYS A 121 -16.30 -5.03 2.16
C LYS A 121 -15.49 -4.44 3.31
N THR A 122 -14.20 -4.76 3.40
CA THR A 122 -13.34 -4.32 4.49
C THR A 122 -13.03 -2.82 4.38
N LEU A 123 -12.76 -2.32 3.17
CA LEU A 123 -12.37 -0.92 2.95
C LEU A 123 -13.55 0.07 2.97
N LYS A 124 -14.79 -0.38 2.77
CA LYS A 124 -16.00 0.46 2.97
C LYS A 124 -16.07 1.14 4.35
N HIS A 125 -15.48 0.53 5.37
CA HIS A 125 -15.45 1.12 6.72
C HIS A 125 -14.50 2.32 6.81
N VAL A 126 -13.53 2.41 5.91
CA VAL A 126 -12.55 3.50 5.80
C VAL A 126 -13.17 4.68 5.04
N GLU A 127 -14.02 4.42 4.05
CA GLU A 127 -14.66 5.44 3.19
C GLU A 127 -15.52 6.48 3.94
N GLY A 128 -15.95 6.20 5.17
CA GLY A 128 -16.74 7.13 5.98
C GLY A 128 -16.00 8.41 6.39
N ASP A 129 -14.66 8.40 6.39
CA ASP A 129 -13.82 9.57 6.64
C ASP A 129 -13.12 9.99 5.35
N SER A 130 -13.58 11.10 4.75
CA SER A 130 -13.10 11.62 3.45
C SER A 130 -11.60 11.95 3.41
N ARG A 131 -10.90 11.87 4.55
CA ARG A 131 -9.45 12.10 4.67
C ARG A 131 -8.64 10.83 4.91
N SER A 132 -9.29 9.69 5.12
CA SER A 132 -8.60 8.44 5.39
C SER A 132 -8.21 7.73 4.08
N ARG A 133 -6.96 7.27 4.03
CA ARG A 133 -6.36 6.60 2.87
C ARG A 133 -5.83 5.24 3.28
N PHE A 134 -6.03 4.25 2.42
CA PHE A 134 -5.42 2.94 2.55
C PHE A 134 -4.38 2.71 1.44
N VAL A 135 -3.18 2.28 1.81
CA VAL A 135 -2.10 1.94 0.87
C VAL A 135 -1.81 0.45 0.94
N LEU A 136 -2.08 -0.26 -0.16
CA LEU A 136 -1.76 -1.68 -0.29
C LEU A 136 -0.48 -1.84 -1.12
N VAL A 137 0.56 -2.40 -0.53
CA VAL A 137 1.86 -2.62 -1.18
C VAL A 137 2.05 -4.10 -1.47
N PHE A 138 2.38 -4.43 -2.71
CA PHE A 138 2.82 -5.77 -3.11
C PHE A 138 4.35 -5.76 -3.33
N ASP A 139 5.11 -6.15 -2.31
CA ASP A 139 6.57 -6.18 -2.38
C ASP A 139 7.03 -7.42 -3.17
N GLY A 140 7.93 -7.21 -4.13
CA GLY A 140 8.46 -8.25 -5.01
C GLY A 140 7.42 -8.98 -5.84
N ILE A 141 6.41 -8.29 -6.39
CA ILE A 141 5.32 -8.90 -7.16
C ILE A 141 5.79 -9.69 -8.40
N ASP A 142 6.97 -9.37 -8.92
CA ASP A 142 7.68 -10.08 -9.97
C ASP A 142 8.14 -11.49 -9.56
N ARG A 143 8.27 -11.74 -8.25
CA ARG A 143 8.70 -13.02 -7.66
C ARG A 143 7.54 -13.97 -7.36
N GLN A 144 6.31 -13.56 -7.67
CA GLN A 144 5.13 -14.39 -7.46
C GLN A 144 5.22 -15.68 -8.28
N ARG A 145 5.35 -16.82 -7.59
CA ARG A 145 5.43 -18.13 -8.24
C ARG A 145 4.06 -18.51 -8.82
N ASP A 146 4.05 -19.05 -10.03
CA ASP A 146 2.84 -19.49 -10.75
C ASP A 146 1.76 -18.40 -10.91
N ALA A 147 2.17 -17.14 -11.02
CA ALA A 147 1.25 -16.03 -11.26
C ALA A 147 0.60 -16.18 -12.65
N PRO A 148 -0.75 -16.20 -12.76
CA PRO A 148 -1.38 -16.15 -14.06
C PRO A 148 -1.02 -14.80 -14.72
N PRO A 149 -0.89 -14.75 -16.06
CA PRO A 149 -0.52 -13.52 -16.78
C PRO A 149 -1.54 -12.39 -16.57
N THR A 150 -2.75 -12.74 -16.10
CA THR A 150 -3.82 -11.80 -15.77
C THR A 150 -3.71 -11.21 -14.36
N LEU A 151 -2.82 -11.69 -13.48
CA LEU A 151 -2.72 -11.23 -12.10
C LEU A 151 -2.36 -9.74 -12.00
N LEU A 152 -1.27 -9.31 -12.62
CA LEU A 152 -0.84 -7.92 -12.58
C LEU A 152 -1.89 -6.95 -13.18
N PRO A 153 -2.45 -7.21 -14.39
CA PRO A 153 -3.55 -6.41 -14.91
C PRO A 153 -4.77 -6.36 -13.98
N ALA A 154 -5.10 -7.49 -13.35
CA ALA A 154 -6.20 -7.56 -12.39
C ALA A 154 -5.95 -6.70 -11.14
N LEU A 155 -4.76 -6.81 -10.54
CA LEU A 155 -4.37 -6.03 -9.37
C LEU A 155 -4.38 -4.53 -9.68
N ALA A 156 -3.89 -4.12 -10.85
CA ALA A 156 -3.92 -2.72 -11.27
C ALA A 156 -5.36 -2.16 -11.36
N ARG A 157 -6.35 -3.01 -11.66
CA ARG A 157 -7.77 -2.60 -11.70
C ARG A 157 -8.46 -2.65 -10.34
N LEU A 158 -7.86 -3.26 -9.31
CA LEU A 158 -8.46 -3.29 -7.97
C LEU A 158 -8.74 -1.88 -7.44
N SER A 159 -7.84 -0.93 -7.67
CA SER A 159 -8.01 0.46 -7.26
C SER A 159 -9.19 1.17 -7.93
N GLU A 160 -9.72 0.64 -9.04
CA GLU A 160 -10.92 1.15 -9.72
C GLU A 160 -12.20 0.49 -9.18
N ILE A 161 -12.12 -0.79 -8.80
CA ILE A 161 -13.28 -1.58 -8.39
C ILE A 161 -13.58 -1.39 -6.90
N VAL A 162 -12.52 -1.30 -6.09
CA VAL A 162 -12.62 -1.23 -4.63
C VAL A 162 -12.91 0.18 -4.14
N SER A 163 -12.53 1.20 -4.90
CA SER A 163 -12.89 2.59 -4.62
C SER A 163 -14.16 2.96 -5.38
N PRO A 164 -15.36 2.95 -4.77
CA PRO A 164 -16.53 3.52 -5.40
C PRO A 164 -16.31 5.03 -5.59
N THR A 165 -16.73 5.50 -6.76
CA THR A 165 -16.92 6.92 -7.08
C THR A 165 -17.71 7.68 -6.03
#